data_AF-A0A3D4XJE1-F1
#
_entry.id   AF-A0A3D4XJE1-F1
#
_cell.length_a   1.000
_cell.length_b   1.000
_cell.length_c   1.000
_cell.angle_alpha   90.00
_cell.angle_beta   90.00
_cell.angle_gamma   90.00
#
_symmetry.space_group_name_H-M   'P 1'
#
loop_
_entity.id
_entity.type
_entity.pdbx_description
1 polymer ?
#
loop_
_entity_poly.entity_id
_entity_poly.type
_entity_poly.pdbx_seq_one_letter_code
_entity_poly.pdbx_strand_id
1 'polypeptide(L)'
;MKCEIADLQRANSLVEILENQKIFINPNLGPAQIAILSGVESGHLERSVLNHLGLSLRELTDMYRVQLASELLKKGAPYKVLYKYSGFRSFSCFESAINDIVY
;
A
#
# COMPACT_ATOMS: atom_id res chain seq x y z
N MET A 1 19.63 5.53 -17.85
CA MET A 1 20.15 4.17 -17.63
C MET A 1 20.51 3.83 -16.17
N LYS A 2 21.60 4.33 -15.55
CA LYS A 2 21.93 3.97 -14.14
C LYS A 2 20.88 4.42 -13.12
N CYS A 3 20.27 5.60 -13.34
CA CYS A 3 19.23 6.13 -12.46
C CYS A 3 17.92 5.33 -12.54
N GLU A 4 17.51 4.88 -13.73
CA GLU A 4 16.27 4.10 -13.92
C GLU A 4 16.35 2.70 -13.28
N ILE A 5 17.52 2.06 -13.30
CA ILE A 5 17.71 0.76 -12.64
C ILE A 5 17.58 0.90 -11.12
N ALA A 6 18.17 1.95 -10.54
CA ALA A 6 18.06 2.23 -9.12
C ALA A 6 16.62 2.58 -8.70
N ASP A 7 15.90 3.33 -9.53
CA ASP A 7 14.50 3.69 -9.28
C ASP A 7 13.58 2.46 -9.32
N LEU A 8 13.75 1.59 -10.32
CA LEU A 8 13.02 0.34 -10.42
C LEU A 8 13.31 -0.58 -9.23
N GLN A 9 14.58 -0.69 -8.83
CA GLN A 9 14.96 -1.49 -7.67
C GLN A 9 14.31 -0.98 -6.39
N ARG A 10 14.20 0.34 -6.20
CA ARG A 10 13.51 0.94 -5.05
C ARG A 10 12.01 0.62 -5.04
N ALA A 11 11.34 0.71 -6.20
CA ALA A 11 9.93 0.34 -6.32
C ALA A 11 9.70 -1.16 -5.99
N ASN A 12 10.55 -2.04 -6.53
CA ASN A 12 10.46 -3.49 -6.28
C ASN A 12 10.74 -3.84 -4.81
N SER A 13 11.74 -3.22 -4.18
CA SER A 13 12.02 -3.45 -2.76
C SER A 13 10.84 -3.05 -1.87
N LEU A 14 10.11 -1.99 -2.22
CA LEU A 14 8.90 -1.63 -1.47
C LEU A 14 7.80 -2.70 -1.61
N VAL A 15 7.58 -3.21 -2.83
CA VAL A 15 6.64 -4.30 -3.09
C VAL A 15 6.99 -5.53 -2.25
N GLU A 16 8.26 -5.93 -2.23
CA GLU A 16 8.74 -7.06 -1.41
C GLU A 16 8.50 -6.83 0.09
N ILE A 17 8.72 -5.61 0.59
CA ILE A 17 8.44 -5.26 1.99
C ILE A 17 6.93 -5.40 2.28
N LEU A 18 6.08 -4.86 1.40
CA LEU A 18 4.63 -4.93 1.55
C LEU A 18 4.14 -6.39 1.57
N GLU A 19 4.61 -7.22 0.64
CA GLU A 19 4.17 -8.61 0.50
C GLU A 19 4.68 -9.50 1.63
N ASN A 20 5.98 -9.43 1.92
CA ASN A 20 6.61 -10.34 2.89
C ASN A 20 6.32 -9.94 4.34
N GLN A 21 6.35 -8.65 4.64
CA GLN A 21 6.22 -8.15 6.01
C GLN A 21 4.79 -7.71 6.34
N LYS A 22 3.92 -7.56 5.34
CA LYS A 22 2.52 -7.15 5.50
C LYS A 22 2.33 -5.87 6.32
N ILE A 23 3.28 -4.93 6.20
CA ILE A 23 3.29 -3.68 6.97
C ILE A 23 2.04 -2.83 6.74
N PHE A 24 1.36 -3.02 5.60
CA PHE A 24 0.12 -2.33 5.23
C PHE A 24 -1.04 -2.59 6.22
N ILE A 25 -0.97 -3.66 7.02
CA ILE A 25 -1.95 -3.95 8.09
C ILE A 25 -1.91 -2.89 9.20
N ASN A 26 -0.79 -2.18 9.37
CA ASN A 26 -0.70 -1.10 10.35
C ASN A 26 -1.56 0.10 9.89
N PRO A 27 -2.63 0.47 10.62
CA PRO A 27 -3.46 1.62 10.26
C PRO A 27 -2.69 2.94 10.34
N ASN A 28 -1.60 2.98 11.11
CA ASN A 28 -0.76 4.15 11.22
C ASN A 28 0.33 4.26 10.15
N LEU A 29 0.41 3.30 9.22
CA LEU A 29 1.36 3.36 8.11
C LEU A 29 1.01 4.52 7.18
N GLY A 30 1.93 5.48 7.06
CA GLY A 30 1.88 6.58 6.09
C GLY A 30 3.20 6.68 5.32
N PRO A 31 3.31 7.62 4.36
CA PRO A 31 4.48 7.75 3.48
C PRO A 31 5.80 7.88 4.22
N ALA A 32 5.82 8.64 5.33
CA ALA A 32 7.03 8.82 6.15
C ALA A 32 7.49 7.50 6.79
N GLN A 33 6.58 6.66 7.30
CA GLN A 33 6.92 5.36 7.86
C GLN A 33 7.42 4.41 6.77
N ILE A 34 6.80 4.44 5.59
CA ILE A 34 7.23 3.63 4.44
C ILE A 34 8.64 4.02 4.00
N ALA A 35 8.91 5.32 3.89
CA ALA A 35 10.23 5.86 3.57
C ALA A 35 11.30 5.35 4.55
N ILE A 36 11.04 5.46 5.86
CA ILE A 36 11.94 4.95 6.91
C ILE A 36 12.21 3.44 6.76
N LEU A 37 11.16 2.64 6.53
CA LEU A 37 11.29 1.18 6.38
C LEU A 37 12.07 0.78 5.13
N SER A 38 11.92 1.55 4.04
CA SER A 38 12.66 1.33 2.80
C SER A 38 14.10 1.84 2.83
N GLY A 39 14.46 2.68 3.81
CA GLY A 39 15.75 3.38 3.84
C GLY A 39 15.90 4.42 2.72
N VAL A 40 14.80 4.85 2.11
CA VAL A 40 14.76 5.81 1.00
C VAL A 40 14.02 7.07 1.46
N GLU A 41 14.51 8.23 1.03
CA GLU A 41 13.81 9.50 1.24
C GLU A 41 12.41 9.46 0.56
N SER A 42 11.41 10.03 1.24
CA SER A 42 10.00 9.86 0.86
C SER A 42 9.68 10.35 -0.55
N GLY A 43 10.21 11.51 -0.96
CA GLY A 43 9.96 12.06 -2.30
C GLY A 43 10.61 11.23 -3.40
N HIS A 44 11.81 10.71 -3.16
CA HIS A 44 12.46 9.77 -4.05
C HIS A 44 11.67 8.47 -4.20
N LEU A 45 11.17 7.92 -3.10
CA LEU A 45 10.40 6.68 -3.13
C LEU A 45 9.06 6.88 -3.85
N GLU A 46 8.35 7.96 -3.55
CA GLU A 46 7.09 8.34 -4.21
C GLU A 46 7.28 8.43 -5.72
N ARG A 47 8.32 9.13 -6.18
CA ARG A 47 8.61 9.28 -7.60
C ARG A 47 8.91 7.94 -8.28
N SER A 48 9.69 7.08 -7.63
CA SER A 48 10.02 5.77 -8.21
C SER A 48 8.81 4.86 -8.31
N VAL A 49 7.96 4.84 -7.29
CA VAL A 49 6.72 4.06 -7.30
C VAL A 49 5.75 4.60 -8.34
N LEU A 50 5.59 5.92 -8.43
CA LEU A 50 4.75 6.53 -9.46
C LEU A 50 5.26 6.24 -10.89
N ASN A 51 6.56 6.39 -11.13
CA ASN A 51 7.14 6.20 -12.47
C ASN A 51 7.09 4.74 -12.94
N HIS A 52 7.24 3.77 -12.02
CA HIS A 52 7.36 2.35 -12.39
C HIS A 52 6.07 1.55 -12.18
N LEU A 53 5.23 1.94 -11.23
CA LEU A 53 3.98 1.24 -10.91
C LEU A 53 2.74 2.05 -11.30
N GLY A 54 2.89 3.34 -11.62
CA GLY A 54 1.76 4.21 -11.97
C GLY A 54 0.86 4.59 -10.79
N LEU A 55 1.31 4.33 -9.56
CA LEU A 55 0.56 4.54 -8.32
C LEU A 55 1.34 5.45 -7.37
N SER A 56 0.63 6.24 -6.57
CA SER A 56 1.19 6.86 -5.37
C SER A 56 1.49 5.83 -4.28
N LEU A 57 2.31 6.18 -3.29
CA LEU A 57 2.55 5.30 -2.14
C LEU A 57 1.28 4.96 -1.36
N ARG A 58 0.34 5.92 -1.32
CA ARG A 58 -0.97 5.73 -0.70
C ARG A 58 -1.78 4.69 -1.47
N GLU A 59 -1.95 4.87 -2.78
CA GLU A 59 -2.72 3.95 -3.63
C GLU A 59 -2.13 2.55 -3.61
N LEU A 60 -0.79 2.42 -3.69
CA LEU A 60 -0.13 1.12 -3.56
C LEU A 60 -0.46 0.44 -2.23
N THR A 61 -0.39 1.17 -1.13
CA THR A 61 -0.72 0.63 0.20
C THR A 61 -2.19 0.24 0.28
N ASP A 62 -3.09 1.12 -0.16
CA ASP A 62 -4.53 0.91 -0.13
C ASP A 62 -4.94 -0.28 -1.02
N MET A 63 -4.25 -0.53 -2.15
CA MET A 63 -4.43 -1.70 -3.00
C MET A 63 -4.19 -3.01 -2.23
N TYR A 64 -3.08 -3.13 -1.49
CA TYR A 64 -2.82 -4.31 -0.66
C TYR A 64 -3.85 -4.48 0.45
N ARG A 65 -4.31 -3.38 1.05
CA ARG A 65 -5.37 -3.42 2.07
C ARG A 65 -6.72 -3.86 1.49
N VAL A 66 -7.10 -3.36 0.32
CA VAL A 66 -8.33 -3.78 -0.40
C VAL A 66 -8.23 -5.26 -0.78
N GLN A 67 -7.09 -5.71 -1.28
CA GLN A 67 -6.86 -7.12 -1.60
C GLN A 67 -7.07 -8.02 -0.37
N LEU A 68 -6.48 -7.67 0.77
CA LEU A 68 -6.69 -8.40 2.02
C LEU A 68 -8.15 -8.36 2.49
N ALA A 69 -8.82 -7.21 2.38
CA ALA A 69 -10.24 -7.10 2.70
C ALA A 69 -11.10 -8.03 1.82
N SER A 70 -10.79 -8.12 0.53
CA SER A 70 -11.45 -9.04 -0.41
C SER A 70 -11.25 -10.51 -0.02
N GLU A 71 -10.04 -10.88 0.37
CA GLU A 71 -9.75 -12.24 0.88
C GLU A 71 -10.51 -12.56 2.17
N LEU A 72 -10.57 -11.62 3.11
CA LEU A 72 -11.32 -11.79 4.36
C LEU A 72 -12.82 -11.92 4.09
N LEU A 73 -13.37 -11.13 3.17
CA LEU A 73 -14.77 -11.24 2.76
C LEU A 73 -15.08 -12.61 2.16
N LYS A 74 -14.21 -13.12 1.27
CA LYS A 74 -14.34 -14.47 0.70
C LYS A 74 -14.30 -15.58 1.76
N LYS A 75 -13.66 -15.32 2.90
CA LYS A 75 -13.63 -16.22 4.07
C LYS A 75 -14.82 -16.04 5.03
N GLY A 76 -15.77 -15.15 4.71
CA GLY A 76 -16.99 -14.93 5.49
C GLY A 76 -16.90 -13.82 6.54
N ALA A 77 -15.84 -13.00 6.54
CA ALA A 77 -15.78 -11.85 7.45
C ALA A 77 -16.86 -10.81 7.09
N PRO A 78 -17.58 -10.23 8.07
CA PRO A 78 -18.59 -9.23 7.81
C PRO A 78 -18.00 -7.95 7.19
N TYR A 79 -18.64 -7.41 6.16
CA TYR A 79 -18.17 -6.21 5.44
C TYR A 79 -17.84 -5.03 6.36
N LYS A 80 -18.73 -4.76 7.34
CA LYS A 80 -18.60 -3.62 8.28
C LYS A 80 -17.35 -3.66 9.15
N VAL A 81 -16.68 -4.80 9.28
CA VAL A 81 -15.45 -4.93 10.11
C VAL A 81 -14.18 -5.08 9.27
N LEU A 82 -14.28 -5.21 7.95
CA LEU A 82 -13.12 -5.45 7.08
C LEU A 82 -12.05 -4.38 7.25
N TYR A 83 -12.46 -3.10 7.27
CA TYR A 83 -11.55 -1.97 7.43
C TYR A 83 -10.57 -2.14 8.60
N LYS A 84 -11.04 -2.71 9.72
CA LYS A 84 -10.26 -2.91 10.94
C LYS A 84 -9.18 -3.97 10.76
N TYR A 85 -9.49 -5.03 10.02
CA TYR A 85 -8.59 -6.17 9.83
C TYR A 85 -7.68 -6.03 8.62
N SER A 86 -8.04 -5.17 7.66
CA SER A 86 -7.24 -4.89 6.48
C SER A 86 -6.32 -3.68 6.63
N GLY A 87 -6.30 -3.03 7.79
CA GLY A 87 -5.34 -1.96 8.09
C GLY A 87 -5.80 -0.55 7.73
N PHE A 88 -7.09 -0.31 7.54
CA PHE A 88 -7.62 1.05 7.41
C PHE A 88 -7.89 1.68 8.78
N ARG A 89 -7.64 3.00 8.89
CA ARG A 89 -7.92 3.77 10.13
C ARG A 89 -9.41 3.88 10.44
N SER A 90 -10.25 3.87 9.40
CA SER A 90 -11.71 4.02 9.54
C SER A 90 -12.44 3.34 8.40
N PHE A 91 -13.74 3.10 8.60
CA PHE A 91 -14.62 2.58 7.55
C PHE A 91 -14.73 3.54 6.37
N SER A 92 -14.75 4.86 6.60
CA SER A 92 -14.80 5.86 5.53
C SER A 92 -13.55 5.82 4.63
N CYS A 93 -12.36 5.62 5.21
CA CYS A 93 -11.13 5.47 4.43
C CYS A 93 -11.16 4.20 3.57
N PHE A 94 -11.70 3.11 4.12
CA PHE A 94 -11.87 1.86 3.41
C PHE A 94 -12.83 1.98 2.22
N GLU A 95 -14.00 2.59 2.41
CA GLU A 95 -14.95 2.84 1.32
C GLU A 95 -14.35 3.71 0.22
N SER A 96 -13.61 4.76 0.60
CA SER A 96 -12.93 5.63 -0.37
C SER A 96 -11.90 4.84 -1.18
N ALA A 97 -11.08 4.02 -0.51
CA ALA A 97 -10.09 3.19 -1.19
C ALA A 97 -10.73 2.14 -2.12
N ILE A 98 -11.86 1.53 -1.74
CA ILE A 98 -12.60 0.64 -2.64
C ILE A 98 -13.05 1.39 -3.89
N ASN A 99 -13.60 2.59 -3.72
CA ASN A 99 -14.04 3.41 -4.86
C ASN A 99 -12.88 3.84 -5.75
N ASP A 100 -11.72 4.16 -5.17
CA ASP A 100 -10.56 4.63 -5.93
C ASP A 100 -9.83 3.50 -6.68
N ILE A 101 -9.89 2.26 -6.18
CA ILE A 101 -9.11 1.11 -6.69
C ILE A 101 -9.95 0.16 -7.56
N VAL A 102 -11.21 -0.04 -7.21
CA VAL A 102 -12.07 -1.05 -7.85
C VAL A 102 -12.95 -0.45 -8.94
N TYR A 103 -13.34 0.82 -8.80
CA TYR A 103 -14.27 1.53 -9.68
C TYR A 103 -13.58 2.64 -10.46
#